data_AF-J3BU78-F1
#
_entry.id   AF-J3BU78-F1
#
_cell.length_a   1.000
_cell.length_b   1.000
_cell.length_c   1.000
_cell.angle_alpha   90.00
_cell.angle_beta   90.00
_cell.angle_gamma   90.00
#
_symmetry.space_group_name_H-M   'P 1'
#
loop_
_entity.id
_entity.type
_entity.pdbx_description
1 polymer ?
#
loop_
_entity_poly.entity_id
_entity_poly.type
_entity_poly.pdbx_seq_one_letter_code
_entity_poly.pdbx_strand_id
1 'polypeptide(L)'
;MSKHVSKIMYASEIFKPSSLDGHFGGGFNSRVQGVEFCVATDGAYKAERMQGWWRADEMINTGKIYFVHPFPHGQCKFTGFVYGGTWACNGCNTDGFQKPWWAVRVMKDGAAWCVVGEGFQDLQTSDNYAYGDTREEALKAYAQLMTQSVAA
;
A
#
# COMPACT_ATOMS: atom_id res chain seq x y z
N MET A 1 21.27 10.27 8.60
CA MET A 1 20.24 9.90 7.59
C MET A 1 19.31 8.90 8.25
N SER A 2 18.04 9.24 8.42
CA SER A 2 17.05 8.27 8.93
C SER A 2 17.03 7.07 7.99
N LYS A 3 17.25 5.86 8.49
CA LYS A 3 17.13 4.63 7.70
C LYS A 3 15.74 4.63 7.07
N HIS A 4 15.68 4.78 5.76
CA HIS A 4 14.44 4.61 5.03
C HIS A 4 14.00 3.15 5.22
N VAL A 5 12.73 2.97 5.54
CA VAL A 5 12.11 1.65 5.61
C VAL A 5 12.24 1.02 4.22
N SER A 6 12.54 -0.28 4.15
CA SER A 6 12.73 -1.03 2.90
C SER A 6 11.61 -2.01 2.57
N LYS A 7 10.65 -2.18 3.49
CA LYS A 7 9.57 -3.18 3.41
C LYS A 7 8.27 -2.66 4.01
N ILE A 8 7.16 -3.38 3.80
CA ILE A 8 5.95 -3.17 4.61
C ILE A 8 6.27 -3.41 6.09
N MET A 9 5.80 -2.51 6.94
CA MET A 9 5.87 -2.64 8.39
C MET A 9 4.48 -2.53 8.97
N TYR A 10 4.15 -3.45 9.87
CA TYR A 10 2.89 -3.46 10.59
C TYR A 10 2.98 -2.63 11.88
N ALA A 11 1.82 -2.37 12.48
CA ALA A 11 1.73 -1.51 13.67
C ALA A 11 2.68 -1.94 14.80
N SER A 12 2.84 -3.24 15.04
CA SER A 12 3.73 -3.79 16.06
C SER A 12 5.22 -3.61 15.77
N GLU A 13 5.60 -3.39 14.51
CA GLU A 13 6.98 -3.10 14.09
C GLU A 13 7.31 -1.61 14.20
N ILE A 14 6.29 -0.75 14.24
CA ILE A 14 6.42 0.72 14.27
C ILE A 14 6.25 1.27 15.68
N PHE A 15 5.24 0.80 16.39
CA PHE A 15 4.84 1.29 17.71
C PHE A 15 5.32 0.34 18.80
N LYS A 16 5.57 0.87 19.99
CA LYS A 16 5.95 0.03 21.13
C LYS A 16 4.77 -0.89 21.48
N PRO A 17 4.97 -2.21 21.62
CA PRO A 17 3.88 -3.15 21.90
C PRO A 17 3.09 -2.80 23.17
N SER A 18 3.77 -2.30 24.20
CA SER A 18 3.14 -1.89 25.47
C SER A 18 2.20 -0.68 25.35
N SER A 19 2.24 0.04 24.23
CA SER A 19 1.38 1.19 23.94
C SER A 19 0.43 0.95 22.77
N LEU A 20 0.42 -0.27 22.22
CA LEU A 20 -0.35 -0.59 21.02
C LEU A 20 -1.66 -1.27 21.40
N ASP A 21 -2.76 -0.54 21.32
CA ASP A 21 -4.10 -1.12 21.37
C ASP A 21 -4.32 -2.06 20.18
N GLY A 22 -4.95 -3.22 20.42
CA GLY A 22 -5.16 -4.24 19.40
C GLY A 22 -6.10 -3.79 18.28
N HIS A 23 -7.10 -2.96 18.58
CA HIS A 23 -8.05 -2.44 17.62
C HIS A 23 -7.45 -1.31 16.79
N PHE A 24 -6.66 -0.44 17.42
CA PHE A 24 -5.79 0.50 16.72
C PHE A 24 -4.85 -0.22 15.74
N GLY A 25 -4.15 -1.26 16.21
CA GLY A 25 -3.26 -2.08 15.39
C GLY A 25 -4.01 -2.72 14.22
N GLY A 26 -5.22 -3.21 14.47
CA GLY A 26 -6.12 -3.75 13.44
C GLY A 26 -6.43 -2.73 12.35
N GLY A 27 -6.89 -1.53 12.71
CA GLY A 27 -7.19 -0.46 11.76
C GLY A 27 -5.96 -0.01 10.96
N PHE A 28 -4.81 0.13 11.62
CA PHE A 28 -3.54 0.49 10.99
C PHE A 28 -3.13 -0.57 9.95
N ASN A 29 -3.12 -1.85 10.34
CA ASN A 29 -2.72 -2.94 9.46
C ASN A 29 -3.69 -3.11 8.29
N SER A 30 -5.00 -2.91 8.50
CA SER A 30 -5.99 -2.89 7.42
C SER A 30 -5.67 -1.83 6.37
N ARG A 31 -5.35 -0.60 6.77
CA ARG A 31 -4.94 0.46 5.83
C ARG A 31 -3.68 0.09 5.06
N VAL A 32 -2.66 -0.42 5.76
CA VAL A 32 -1.39 -0.86 5.17
C VAL A 32 -1.60 -1.97 4.15
N GLN A 33 -2.60 -2.82 4.34
CA GLN A 33 -2.98 -3.88 3.41
C GLN A 33 -3.95 -3.43 2.31
N GLY A 34 -4.22 -2.13 2.19
CA GLY A 34 -5.07 -1.58 1.13
C GLY A 34 -6.57 -1.79 1.37
N VAL A 35 -6.99 -2.08 2.60
CA VAL A 35 -8.41 -2.21 2.94
C VAL A 35 -9.04 -0.82 3.05
N GLU A 36 -10.16 -0.64 2.35
CA GLU A 36 -10.96 0.58 2.37
C GLU A 36 -11.44 0.94 3.78
N PHE A 37 -11.51 2.24 4.07
CA PHE A 37 -11.83 2.77 5.39
C PHE A 37 -13.15 2.22 5.96
N CYS A 38 -14.21 2.22 5.15
CA CYS A 38 -15.53 1.75 5.58
C CYS A 38 -15.50 0.27 5.98
N VAL A 39 -14.76 -0.56 5.25
CA VAL A 39 -14.62 -2.00 5.55
C VAL A 39 -13.73 -2.21 6.77
N ALA A 40 -12.62 -1.48 6.87
CA ALA A 40 -11.66 -1.63 7.97
C ALA A 40 -12.26 -1.25 9.34
N THR A 41 -13.21 -0.32 9.35
CA THR A 41 -13.75 0.30 10.57
C THR A 41 -15.16 -0.16 10.92
N ASP A 42 -15.74 -1.07 10.15
CA ASP A 42 -17.07 -1.59 10.43
C ASP A 42 -17.09 -2.48 11.69
N GLY A 43 -18.18 -2.40 12.45
CA GLY A 43 -18.41 -3.19 13.67
C GLY A 43 -17.88 -2.57 14.98
N ALA A 44 -17.56 -3.44 15.94
CA ALA A 44 -17.12 -3.05 17.28
C ALA A 44 -15.72 -2.39 17.25
N TYR A 45 -15.47 -1.50 18.23
CA TYR A 45 -14.20 -0.75 18.36
C TYR A 45 -13.89 0.12 17.13
N LYS A 46 -14.96 0.64 16.52
CA LYS A 46 -14.90 1.50 15.33
C LYS A 46 -13.99 2.70 15.54
N ALA A 47 -14.08 3.38 16.68
CA ALA A 47 -13.30 4.58 16.96
C ALA A 47 -11.78 4.30 16.98
N GLU A 48 -11.37 3.23 17.64
CA GLU A 48 -9.97 2.79 17.76
C GLU A 48 -9.42 2.35 16.40
N ARG A 49 -10.22 1.58 15.64
CA ARG A 49 -9.85 1.18 14.28
C ARG A 49 -9.73 2.39 13.34
N MET A 50 -10.62 3.37 13.44
CA MET A 50 -10.54 4.61 12.66
C MET A 50 -9.24 5.36 12.95
N GLN A 51 -8.86 5.49 14.23
CA GLN A 51 -7.59 6.13 14.62
C GLN A 51 -6.38 5.41 14.03
N GLY A 52 -6.35 4.07 14.11
CA GLY A 52 -5.30 3.27 13.50
C GLY A 52 -5.20 3.46 11.98
N TRP A 53 -6.35 3.40 11.30
CA TRP A 53 -6.43 3.56 9.85
C TRP A 53 -5.93 4.93 9.39
N TRP A 54 -6.39 6.01 10.03
CA TRP A 54 -5.95 7.37 9.71
C TRP A 54 -4.48 7.61 10.02
N ARG A 55 -3.95 6.99 11.09
CA ARG A 55 -2.53 7.07 11.39
C ARG A 55 -1.67 6.42 10.31
N ALA A 56 -2.08 5.26 9.81
CA ALA A 56 -1.42 4.64 8.66
C ALA A 56 -1.51 5.53 7.42
N ASP A 57 -2.67 6.12 7.14
CA ASP A 57 -2.86 6.99 5.97
C ASP A 57 -1.97 8.24 6.03
N GLU A 58 -1.83 8.87 7.19
CA GLU A 58 -0.89 9.98 7.40
C GLU A 58 0.57 9.56 7.11
N MET A 59 0.98 8.39 7.60
CA MET A 59 2.33 7.86 7.38
C MET A 59 2.57 7.49 5.90
N ILE A 60 1.55 7.01 5.20
CA ILE A 60 1.57 6.76 3.75
C ILE A 60 1.71 8.08 2.99
N ASN A 61 0.88 9.07 3.30
CA ASN A 61 0.86 10.37 2.60
C ASN A 61 2.14 11.19 2.84
N THR A 62 2.86 10.90 3.92
CA THR A 62 4.18 11.48 4.21
C THR A 62 5.35 10.61 3.75
N GLY A 63 5.09 9.50 3.05
CA GLY A 63 6.11 8.61 2.49
C GLY A 63 6.98 7.90 3.54
N LYS A 64 6.46 7.72 4.77
CA LYS A 64 7.20 7.10 5.88
C LYS A 64 7.16 5.58 5.85
N ILE A 65 6.12 4.98 5.27
CA ILE A 65 5.91 3.52 5.24
C ILE A 65 5.52 3.04 3.84
N TYR A 66 5.76 1.76 3.59
CA TYR A 66 5.14 1.06 2.46
C TYR A 66 3.70 0.68 2.80
N PHE A 67 2.87 0.58 1.78
CA PHE A 67 1.52 0.03 1.84
C PHE A 67 1.20 -0.71 0.56
N VAL A 68 0.20 -1.58 0.64
CA VAL A 68 -0.40 -2.24 -0.52
C VAL A 68 -1.30 -1.23 -1.21
N HIS A 69 -0.87 -0.77 -2.39
CA HIS A 69 -1.77 -0.08 -3.30
C HIS A 69 -2.50 -1.14 -4.14
N PRO A 70 -3.84 -1.23 -4.07
CA PRO A 70 -4.58 -2.23 -4.81
C PRO A 70 -4.75 -1.80 -6.27
N PHE A 71 -4.68 -2.76 -7.21
CA PHE A 71 -4.88 -2.50 -8.64
C PHE A 71 -6.29 -2.82 -9.10
N PRO A 72 -6.80 -2.04 -10.07
CA PRO A 72 -7.96 -2.45 -10.82
C PRO A 72 -7.63 -3.74 -11.57
N HIS A 73 -8.44 -4.77 -11.36
CA HIS A 73 -8.33 -6.03 -12.07
C HIS A 73 -8.40 -5.79 -13.59
N GLY A 74 -7.48 -6.40 -14.35
CA GLY A 74 -7.30 -6.10 -15.78
C GLY A 74 -8.58 -6.26 -16.62
N GLN A 75 -9.44 -7.22 -16.27
CA GLN A 75 -10.69 -7.52 -16.97
C GLN A 75 -11.86 -6.61 -16.56
N CYS A 76 -12.17 -6.55 -15.26
CA CYS A 76 -13.39 -5.86 -14.77
C CYS A 76 -13.13 -4.45 -14.22
N LYS A 77 -11.86 -4.03 -14.14
CA LYS A 77 -11.40 -2.74 -13.60
C LYS A 77 -11.78 -2.46 -12.15
N PHE A 78 -12.42 -3.39 -11.44
CA PHE A 78 -12.64 -3.28 -10.00
C PHE A 78 -11.35 -3.50 -9.23
N THR A 79 -11.17 -2.71 -8.17
CA THR A 79 -10.10 -2.90 -7.19
C THR A 79 -10.29 -4.25 -6.51
N GLY A 80 -9.26 -5.10 -6.55
CA GLY A 80 -9.27 -6.34 -5.78
C GLY A 80 -9.23 -6.07 -4.26
N PHE A 81 -9.35 -7.12 -3.45
CA PHE A 81 -9.05 -7.07 -2.02
C PHE A 81 -8.31 -8.35 -1.59
N VAL A 82 -7.58 -8.28 -0.47
CA VAL A 82 -6.89 -9.45 0.09
C VAL A 82 -7.90 -10.36 0.80
N TYR A 83 -7.91 -11.64 0.43
CA TYR A 83 -8.74 -12.69 1.02
C TYR A 83 -7.95 -14.00 1.15
N GLY A 84 -7.84 -14.54 2.37
CA GLY A 84 -7.17 -15.83 2.61
C GLY A 84 -5.69 -15.89 2.19
N GLY A 85 -4.99 -14.76 2.10
CA GLY A 85 -3.61 -14.67 1.60
C GLY A 85 -3.49 -14.58 0.07
N THR A 86 -4.61 -14.47 -0.64
CA THR A 86 -4.70 -14.25 -2.09
C THR A 86 -5.47 -12.96 -2.38
N TRP A 87 -5.56 -12.55 -3.65
CA TRP A 87 -6.49 -11.50 -4.06
C TRP A 87 -7.79 -12.09 -4.54
N ALA A 88 -8.89 -11.47 -4.12
CA ALA A 88 -10.21 -11.74 -4.62
C ALA A 88 -10.77 -10.50 -5.34
N CYS A 89 -11.66 -10.74 -6.29
CA CYS A 89 -12.40 -9.70 -6.98
C CYS A 89 -13.89 -10.06 -7.01
N ASN A 90 -14.71 -9.26 -6.32
CA ASN A 90 -16.16 -9.47 -6.31
C ASN A 90 -16.77 -9.31 -7.71
N GLY A 91 -16.22 -8.43 -8.55
CA GLY A 91 -16.73 -8.20 -9.90
C GLY A 91 -16.47 -9.36 -10.87
N CYS A 92 -15.41 -10.13 -10.65
CA CYS A 92 -15.12 -11.33 -11.45
C CYS A 92 -15.54 -12.63 -10.76
N ASN A 93 -16.00 -12.56 -9.50
CA ASN A 93 -16.30 -13.70 -8.64
C ASN A 93 -15.19 -14.76 -8.66
N THR A 94 -13.94 -14.29 -8.60
CA THR A 94 -12.73 -15.13 -8.68
C THR A 94 -11.70 -14.67 -7.65
N ASP A 95 -10.89 -15.62 -7.20
CA ASP A 95 -9.77 -15.44 -6.29
C ASP A 95 -8.50 -16.10 -6.85
N GLY A 96 -7.41 -16.08 -6.10
CA GLY A 96 -6.16 -16.76 -6.50
C GLY A 96 -5.34 -16.03 -7.56
N PHE A 97 -5.67 -14.77 -7.90
CA PHE A 97 -4.79 -14.00 -8.79
C PHE A 97 -3.50 -13.66 -8.07
N GLN A 98 -2.40 -14.13 -8.64
CA GLN A 98 -1.05 -13.75 -8.23
C GLN A 98 -0.40 -12.90 -9.31
N LYS A 99 -0.78 -11.60 -9.39
CA LYS A 99 0.12 -10.44 -9.57
C LYS A 99 -0.61 -9.17 -10.08
N PRO A 100 -0.08 -7.96 -9.76
CA PRO A 100 0.71 -7.66 -8.56
C PRO A 100 0.08 -6.52 -7.77
N TRP A 101 -0.32 -6.78 -6.53
CA TRP A 101 -0.18 -5.77 -5.48
C TRP A 101 1.18 -5.09 -5.58
N TRP A 102 1.22 -3.80 -5.27
CA TRP A 102 2.48 -3.11 -5.15
C TRP A 102 2.52 -2.61 -3.73
N ALA A 103 3.33 -3.33 -2.94
CA ALA A 103 3.91 -2.76 -1.75
C ALA A 103 4.73 -1.55 -2.22
N VAL A 104 4.14 -0.37 -2.13
CA VAL A 104 4.75 0.87 -2.60
C VAL A 104 4.89 1.86 -1.48
N ARG A 105 5.85 2.75 -1.64
CA ARG A 105 5.98 3.96 -0.85
C ARG A 105 5.96 5.14 -1.80
N VAL A 106 5.13 6.12 -1.48
CA VAL A 106 4.94 7.32 -2.29
C VAL A 106 5.46 8.50 -1.51
N MET A 107 6.33 9.29 -2.12
CA MET A 107 7.02 10.38 -1.45
C MET A 107 7.23 11.55 -2.40
N LYS A 108 7.31 12.76 -1.84
CA LYS A 108 7.73 13.93 -2.61
C LYS A 108 9.24 13.90 -2.85
N ASP A 109 9.63 14.32 -4.05
CA ASP A 109 11.01 14.56 -4.46
C ASP A 109 11.07 15.94 -5.15
N GLY A 110 11.40 16.97 -4.36
CA GLY A 110 11.29 18.36 -4.78
C GLY A 110 9.84 18.75 -5.15
N ALA A 111 9.64 19.16 -6.39
CA ALA A 111 8.31 19.49 -6.94
C ALA A 111 7.54 18.27 -7.44
N ALA A 112 8.21 17.13 -7.64
CA ALA A 112 7.63 15.92 -8.19
C ALA A 112 7.20 14.93 -7.08
N TRP A 113 6.48 13.90 -7.50
CA TRP A 113 6.18 12.72 -6.71
C TRP A 113 6.92 11.51 -7.26
N CYS A 114 7.42 10.68 -6.34
CA CYS A 114 8.11 9.44 -6.61
C CYS A 114 7.37 8.28 -5.94
N VAL A 115 7.18 7.19 -6.69
CA VAL A 115 6.71 5.90 -6.19
C VAL A 115 7.85 4.93 -6.30
N VAL A 116 8.17 4.25 -5.21
CA VAL A 116 9.14 3.15 -5.20
C VAL A 116 8.47 1.88 -4.72
N GLY A 117 8.81 0.75 -5.32
CA GLY A 117 8.36 -0.56 -4.87
C GLY A 117 9.19 -1.08 -3.68
N GLU A 118 8.61 -2.02 -2.95
CA GLU A 118 9.29 -2.71 -1.86
C GLU A 118 10.64 -3.29 -2.33
N GLY A 119 11.67 -3.14 -1.49
CA GLY A 119 13.03 -3.55 -1.82
C GLY A 119 13.80 -2.60 -2.75
N PHE A 120 13.23 -1.46 -3.18
CA PHE A 120 13.98 -0.42 -3.89
C PHE A 120 15.20 0.03 -3.09
N GLN A 121 16.37 0.04 -3.75
CA GLN A 121 17.65 0.38 -3.15
C GLN A 121 18.03 1.83 -3.47
N ASP A 122 18.28 2.13 -4.74
CA ASP A 122 18.55 3.46 -5.27
C ASP A 122 18.27 3.52 -6.79
N LEU A 123 18.35 4.73 -7.35
CA LEU A 123 18.06 4.99 -8.78
C LEU A 123 19.09 4.41 -9.75
N GLN A 124 20.29 4.04 -9.29
CA GLN A 124 21.36 3.48 -10.12
C GLN A 124 21.28 1.95 -10.17
N THR A 125 20.68 1.32 -9.15
CA THR A 125 20.65 -0.13 -8.97
C THR A 125 19.26 -0.74 -9.08
N SER A 126 18.20 0.06 -9.11
CA SER A 126 16.83 -0.43 -9.14
C SER A 126 15.97 0.34 -10.14
N ASP A 127 15.30 -0.38 -11.03
CA ASP A 127 14.28 0.15 -11.95
C ASP A 127 12.87 0.11 -11.31
N ASN A 128 12.78 -0.20 -10.01
CA ASN A 128 11.52 -0.39 -9.28
C ASN A 128 10.95 0.95 -8.76
N TYR A 129 10.84 1.93 -9.64
CA TYR A 129 10.34 3.27 -9.29
C TYR A 129 9.65 3.95 -10.48
N ALA A 130 8.84 4.97 -10.19
CA ALA A 130 8.26 5.85 -11.19
C ALA A 130 8.02 7.26 -10.63
N TYR A 131 7.90 8.24 -11.52
CA TYR A 131 7.69 9.64 -11.18
C TYR A 131 6.39 10.18 -11.77
N GLY A 132 5.91 11.29 -11.21
CA GLY A 132 4.80 12.10 -11.75
C GLY A 132 4.75 13.49 -11.11
N ASP A 133 4.06 14.43 -11.75
CA ASP A 133 3.87 15.80 -11.22
C ASP A 133 2.87 15.80 -10.06
N THR A 134 1.95 14.83 -10.07
CA THR A 134 1.02 14.54 -8.98
C THR A 134 1.23 13.13 -8.41
N ARG A 135 0.70 12.91 -7.20
CA ARG A 135 0.72 11.61 -6.53
C ARG A 135 0.03 10.54 -7.39
N GLU A 136 -1.10 10.88 -7.97
CA GLU A 136 -1.93 10.01 -8.81
C GLU A 136 -1.22 9.66 -10.12
N GLU A 137 -0.54 10.62 -10.74
CA GLU A 137 0.27 10.37 -11.94
C GLU A 137 1.44 9.44 -11.64
N ALA A 138 2.15 9.64 -10.53
CA ALA A 138 3.27 8.78 -10.15
C ALA A 138 2.81 7.33 -9.89
N LEU A 139 1.66 7.15 -9.22
CA LEU A 139 1.03 5.84 -9.03
C LEU A 139 0.62 5.19 -10.36
N LYS A 140 0.08 5.98 -11.30
CA LYS A 140 -0.29 5.50 -12.63
C LYS A 140 0.93 5.13 -13.48
N ALA A 141 2.01 5.90 -13.42
CA ALA A 141 3.25 5.60 -14.12
C ALA A 141 3.88 4.31 -13.58
N TYR A 142 3.92 4.15 -12.26
CA TYR A 142 4.35 2.91 -11.63
C TYR A 142 3.44 1.73 -12.04
N ALA A 143 2.14 2.00 -12.25
CA ALA A 143 1.23 0.99 -12.77
C ALA A 143 1.56 0.49 -14.16
N GLN A 144 1.96 1.40 -15.03
CA GLN A 144 2.38 1.04 -16.38
C GLN A 144 3.67 0.23 -16.33
N LEU A 145 4.65 0.62 -15.51
CA LEU A 145 5.89 -0.14 -15.32
C LEU A 145 5.61 -1.60 -14.94
N MET A 146 4.74 -1.82 -13.96
CA MET A 146 4.46 -3.16 -13.44
C MET A 146 3.55 -4.02 -14.33
N THR A 147 2.90 -3.41 -15.33
CA THR A 147 2.04 -4.09 -16.31
C THR A 147 2.73 -4.31 -17.65
N GLN A 148 3.92 -3.74 -17.86
CA GLN A 148 4.75 -4.08 -19.01
C GLN A 148 5.14 -5.56 -18.92
N SER A 149 4.87 -6.31 -19.98
CA SER A 149 5.31 -7.69 -20.14
C SER A 149 6.81 -7.72 -19.91
N VAL A 150 7.29 -8.49 -18.93
CA VAL A 150 8.70 -8.86 -18.87
C VAL A 150 8.97 -9.54 -20.20
N ALA A 151 9.75 -8.92 -21.08
CA ALA A 151 10.18 -9.54 -22.32
C ALA A 151 10.82 -10.89 -21.93
N ALA A 152 10.22 -11.98 -22.41
CA ALA A 152 10.67 -13.34 -22.17
C ALA A 152 12.03 -13.60 -22.84
#